data_AF-A0A7L3Q471-F1
#
_entry.id   AF-A0A7L3Q471-F1
#
_cell.length_a   1.000
_cell.length_b   1.000
_cell.length_c   1.000
_cell.angle_alpha   90.00
_cell.angle_beta   90.00
_cell.angle_gamma   90.00
#
_symmetry.space_group_name_H-M   'P 1'
#
loop_
_entity.id
_entity.type
_entity.pdbx_description
1 polymer ?
#
loop_
_entity_poly.entity_id
_entity_poly.type
_entity_poly.pdbx_seq_one_letter_code
_entity_poly.pdbx_strand_id
1 'polypeptide(L)' 'AAPGPCQRFHGRCGQNVALGAEGLGAARVAGYCHGLVFSRSHLRPGELFEVGGAARD' A
#
# COMPACT_ATOMS: atom_id res chain seq x y z
N ALA A 1 -21.88 2.72 8.78
CA ALA A 1 -20.58 3.36 9.04
C ALA A 1 -20.20 4.15 7.79
N ALA A 2 -19.76 5.41 7.91
CA ALA A 2 -19.19 6.09 6.75
C ALA A 2 -17.95 5.28 6.31
N PRO A 3 -17.75 5.01 5.01
CA PRO A 3 -16.53 4.35 4.56
C PRO A 3 -15.35 5.18 5.07
N GLY A 4 -14.42 4.51 5.75
CA GLY A 4 -13.18 5.14 6.22
C GLY A 4 -12.44 5.79 5.05
N PRO A 5 -11.47 6.68 5.31
CA PRO A 5 -10.63 7.24 4.26
C PRO A 5 -10.08 6.11 3.38
N CYS A 6 -10.19 6.23 2.05
CA CYS A 6 -9.57 5.29 1.13
C CYS A 6 -8.05 5.45 1.23
N GLN A 7 -7.45 4.80 2.23
CA GLN A 7 -6.01 4.77 2.45
C GLN A 7 -5.32 4.24 1.19
N ARG A 8 -4.13 4.77 0.94
CA ARG A 8 -3.31 4.48 -0.23
C ARG A 8 -1.89 4.27 0.24
N PHE A 9 -1.07 3.61 -0.55
CA PHE A 9 0.37 3.59 -0.36
C PHE A 9 1.00 4.96 -0.66
N HIS A 10 2.03 5.30 0.10
CA HIS A 10 2.85 6.49 -0.08
C HIS A 10 3.81 6.32 -1.25
N GLY A 11 4.12 7.42 -1.97
CA GLY A 11 5.01 7.40 -3.13
C GLY A 11 6.46 7.04 -2.79
N ARG A 12 6.92 7.43 -1.60
CA ARG A 12 8.22 6.99 -1.05
C ARG A 12 8.10 5.55 -0.60
N CYS A 13 8.69 4.63 -1.36
CA CYS A 13 8.72 3.20 -1.11
C CYS A 13 10.13 2.63 -1.35
N GLY A 14 10.31 1.35 -1.06
CA GLY A 14 11.57 0.65 -1.29
C GLY A 14 11.91 0.54 -2.79
N GLN A 15 13.21 0.42 -3.09
CA GLN A 15 13.73 0.37 -4.46
C GLN A 15 13.11 -0.75 -5.30
N ASN A 16 12.75 -1.88 -4.67
CA ASN A 16 12.22 -3.04 -5.36
C ASN A 16 10.69 -3.08 -5.38
N VAL A 17 10.02 -1.92 -5.24
CA VAL A 17 8.56 -1.80 -5.24
C VAL A 17 8.09 -0.99 -6.44
N ALA A 18 7.08 -1.51 -7.15
CA ALA A 18 6.25 -0.73 -8.05
C ALA A 18 4.90 -0.45 -7.39
N LEU A 19 4.48 0.81 -7.42
CA LEU A 19 3.16 1.22 -6.92
C LEU A 19 2.13 1.16 -8.05
N GLY A 20 0.96 0.59 -7.74
CA GLY A 20 -0.19 0.58 -8.62
C GLY A 20 -0.86 1.95 -8.73
N ALA A 21 -1.81 2.06 -9.66
CA ALA A 21 -2.52 3.30 -9.92
C ALA A 21 -3.06 3.92 -8.64
N GLU A 22 -2.87 5.23 -8.51
CA GLU A 22 -3.37 6.01 -7.38
C GLU A 22 -2.87 5.55 -5.99
N GLY A 23 -1.87 4.66 -5.92
CA GLY A 23 -1.36 4.06 -4.70
C GLY A 23 -2.26 2.97 -4.11
N LEU A 24 -3.17 2.38 -4.89
CA LEU A 24 -4.09 1.33 -4.41
C LEU A 24 -3.48 -0.08 -4.46
N GLY A 25 -2.28 -0.22 -5.02
CA GLY A 25 -1.55 -1.47 -5.06
C GLY A 25 -0.05 -1.25 -4.87
N ALA A 26 0.65 -2.31 -4.48
CA ALA A 26 2.09 -2.36 -4.47
C ALA A 26 2.54 -3.78 -4.84
N ALA A 27 3.52 -3.89 -5.72
CA ALA A 27 4.11 -5.15 -6.12
C ALA A 27 5.62 -5.10 -5.92
N ARG A 28 6.18 -6.17 -5.37
CA ARG A 28 7.64 -6.35 -5.37
C ARG A 28 8.07 -6.80 -6.76
N VAL A 29 8.99 -6.06 -7.38
CA VAL A 29 9.40 -6.29 -8.78
C VAL A 29 10.76 -6.95 -8.92
N ALA A 30 11.59 -6.99 -7.86
CA ALA A 30 12.90 -7.61 -7.90
C ALA A 30 13.35 -8.09 -6.52
N GLY A 31 14.16 -9.16 -6.50
CA GLY A 31 14.77 -9.72 -5.28
C GLY A 31 13.77 -10.02 -4.16
N TYR A 32 14.31 -10.19 -2.96
CA TYR A 32 13.51 -10.35 -1.72
C TYR A 32 13.62 -9.13 -0.80
N CYS A 33 14.70 -8.34 -0.93
CA CYS A 33 14.99 -7.17 -0.10
C CYS A 33 14.41 -5.88 -0.71
N HIS A 34 14.52 -4.78 0.04
CA HIS A 34 14.08 -3.42 -0.36
C HIS A 34 12.60 -3.31 -0.77
N GLY A 35 11.72 -4.12 -0.14
CA GLY A 35 10.28 -4.20 -0.45
C GLY A 35 9.35 -3.41 0.49
N LEU A 36 9.85 -2.39 1.21
CA LEU A 36 9.06 -1.65 2.19
C LEU A 36 8.06 -0.68 1.53
N VAL A 37 6.87 -0.57 2.12
CA VAL A 37 5.82 0.39 1.75
C VAL A 37 5.24 1.04 3.00
N PHE A 38 4.63 2.21 2.82
CA PHE A 38 4.03 3.00 3.90
C PHE A 38 2.61 3.43 3.51
N SER A 39 1.76 3.72 4.49
CA SER A 39 0.51 4.44 4.25
C SER A 39 0.82 5.87 3.79
N ARG A 40 -0.02 6.42 2.90
CA ARG A 40 0.13 7.77 2.35
C ARG A 40 -0.03 8.85 3.41
N SER A 41 -0.80 8.58 4.45
CA SER A 41 -1.04 9.48 5.56
C SER A 41 -1.09 8.69 6.86
N HIS A 42 -1.02 9.40 7.99
CA HIS A 42 -1.19 8.78 9.29
C HIS A 42 -2.57 8.09 9.37
N LEU A 43 -2.62 6.92 10.00
CA LEU A 43 -3.88 6.33 10.43
C LEU A 43 -4.31 6.99 11.73
N ARG A 44 -5.59 7.33 11.86
CA ARG A 44 -6.18 7.79 13.12
C ARG A 44 -6.37 6.60 14.07
N PRO A 45 -6.43 6.83 15.39
CA PRO A 45 -6.83 5.78 16.33
C PRO A 45 -8.17 5.15 15.93
N GLY A 46 -8.20 3.82 15.81
CA GLY A 46 -9.38 3.07 15.39
C GLY A 46 -9.65 3.04 13.89
N GLU A 47 -8.83 3.68 13.06
CA GLU A 47 -8.92 3.60 11.61
C GLU A 47 -8.35 2.26 11.10
N LEU A 48 -9.11 1.58 10.22
CA LEU A 48 -8.68 0.35 9.58
C LEU A 48 -8.11 0.65 8.19
N PHE A 49 -6.86 0.23 7.95
CA PHE A 49 -6.30 0.13 6.60
C PHE A 49 -6.21 -1.34 6.20
N GLU A 50 -7.23 -1.79 5.48
CA GLU A 50 -7.30 -3.15 4.98
C GLU A 50 -6.42 -3.33 3.73
N VAL A 51 -5.66 -4.42 3.68
CA VAL A 51 -4.78 -4.76 2.56
C VAL A 51 -5.13 -6.17 2.10
N GLY A 52 -5.59 -6.30 0.86
CA GLY A 52 -5.85 -7.57 0.20
C GLY A 52 -4.65 -8.06 -0.61
N GLY A 53 -4.58 -9.37 -0.81
CA GLY A 53 -3.70 -9.94 -1.84
C GLY A 53 -4.21 -9.56 -3.23
N ALA A 54 -3.31 -9.30 -4.17
CA ALA A 54 -3.70 -9.21 -5.58
C ALA A 54 -4.31 -10.55 -6.01
N ALA A 55 -5.41 -10.52 -6.77
CA ALA A 55 -5.92 -11.71 -7.42
C ALA A 55 -4.78 -12.33 -8.25
N ARG A 56 -4.59 -13.64 -8.10
CA ARG A 56 -3.73 -14.38 -9.02
C ARG A 56 -4.56 -14.65 -10.26
N ASP A 57 -4.01 -14.29 -11.41
CA ASP A 57 -4.50 -14.77 -12.71
C ASP A 57 -4.46 -16.30 -12.77
#